data_AF-A0A0N8WH63-F1
#
_entry.id   AF-A0A0N8WH63-F1
#
_cell.length_a   1.000
_cell.length_b   1.000
_cell.length_c   1.000
_cell.angle_alpha   90.00
_cell.angle_beta   90.00
_cell.angle_gamma   90.00
#
_symmetry.space_group_name_H-M   'P 1'
#
loop_
_entity.id
_entity.type
_entity.pdbx_description
1 polymer ?
#
loop_
_entity_poly.entity_id
_entity_poly.type
_entity_poly.pdbx_seq_one_letter_code
_entity_poly.pdbx_strand_id
1 'polypeptide(L)'
;MVIHLVNKFSFTTKHTLSDLISYALEGLMIAYHNYDESKSNKGFSSFASYGIRNNLLSLIDSKQNESDIISKPINKETEHPTAYVFSNWDSDDADYKFEDMFEASEPEPDDNDEKLIQLIKDHLKKPNWADVVILHLGLGRQNKLRLRTIAEKYNVTSSRIGQIFDKNIERLQNNPEFLIRLRQITRR
;
A
#
# COMPACT_ATOMS: atom_id res chain seq x y z
N MET A 1 -16.61 -34.45 20.96
CA MET A 1 -16.67 -32.97 21.06
C MET A 1 -16.24 -32.30 19.76
N VAL A 2 -15.00 -32.49 19.30
CA VAL A 2 -14.43 -31.88 18.08
C VAL A 2 -15.28 -32.16 16.83
N ILE A 3 -15.58 -33.44 16.55
CA ILE A 3 -16.38 -33.85 15.37
C ILE A 3 -17.77 -33.20 15.36
N HIS A 4 -18.43 -33.13 16.52
CA HIS A 4 -19.75 -32.51 16.62
C HIS A 4 -19.72 -31.01 16.33
N LEU A 5 -18.66 -30.31 16.77
CA LEU A 5 -18.45 -28.90 16.45
C LEU A 5 -18.13 -28.71 14.97
N VAL A 6 -17.22 -29.51 14.41
CA VAL A 6 -16.83 -29.45 12.99
C VAL A 6 -18.03 -29.68 12.07
N ASN A 7 -18.89 -30.67 12.37
CA ASN A 7 -20.10 -30.93 11.59
C ASN A 7 -21.06 -29.74 11.56
N LYS A 8 -21.05 -28.87 12.58
CA LYS A 8 -21.86 -27.65 12.55
C LYS A 8 -21.33 -26.64 11.53
N PHE A 9 -20.00 -26.56 11.37
CA PHE A 9 -19.36 -25.65 10.43
C PHE A 9 -19.29 -26.21 9.01
N SER A 10 -19.24 -27.54 8.84
CA SER A 10 -19.16 -28.17 7.51
C SER A 10 -20.33 -27.82 6.59
N PHE A 11 -21.52 -27.53 7.14
CA PHE A 11 -22.68 -27.10 6.35
C PHE A 11 -22.63 -25.63 5.94
N THR A 12 -21.85 -24.80 6.64
CA THR A 12 -21.76 -23.34 6.41
C THR A 12 -20.54 -22.98 5.56
N THR A 13 -19.54 -23.85 5.50
CA THR A 13 -18.24 -23.55 4.88
C THR A 13 -17.98 -24.33 3.61
N LYS A 14 -17.27 -23.73 2.66
CA LYS A 14 -16.77 -24.39 1.44
C LYS A 14 -15.52 -25.25 1.66
N HIS A 15 -15.03 -25.37 2.90
CA HIS A 15 -13.77 -26.07 3.22
C HIS A 15 -13.94 -27.58 3.30
N THR A 16 -12.85 -28.30 3.04
CA THR A 16 -12.83 -29.75 3.19
C THR A 16 -12.97 -30.14 4.66
N LEU A 17 -13.58 -31.31 4.90
CA LEU A 17 -13.73 -31.83 6.25
C LEU A 17 -12.37 -32.05 6.94
N SER A 18 -11.35 -32.44 6.18
CA SER A 18 -9.98 -32.65 6.69
C SER A 18 -9.36 -31.37 7.23
N ASP A 19 -9.53 -30.26 6.51
CA ASP A 19 -9.05 -28.95 6.95
C ASP A 19 -9.74 -28.54 8.25
N LEU A 20 -11.08 -28.63 8.29
CA LEU A 20 -11.85 -28.26 9.48
C LEU A 20 -11.44 -29.09 10.71
N ILE A 21 -11.19 -30.38 10.56
CA ILE A 21 -10.73 -31.23 11.66
C ILE A 21 -9.35 -30.78 12.15
N SER A 22 -8.42 -30.47 11.25
CA SER A 22 -7.06 -30.08 11.60
C SER A 22 -7.03 -28.79 12.43
N TYR A 23 -7.76 -27.76 12.00
CA TYR A 23 -7.88 -26.49 12.74
C TYR A 23 -8.64 -26.63 14.05
N ALA A 24 -9.63 -27.52 14.09
CA ALA A 24 -10.33 -27.82 15.33
C ALA A 24 -9.42 -28.52 16.35
N LEU A 25 -8.54 -29.42 15.90
CA LEU A 25 -7.53 -30.03 16.77
C LEU A 25 -6.51 -29.03 17.28
N GLU A 26 -6.09 -28.07 16.46
CA GLU A 26 -5.22 -26.96 16.89
C GLU A 26 -5.88 -26.11 17.99
N GLY A 27 -7.17 -25.77 17.84
CA GLY A 27 -7.93 -25.05 18.86
C GLY A 27 -8.12 -25.83 20.16
N LEU A 28 -8.23 -27.16 20.06
CA LEU A 28 -8.25 -28.03 21.23
C LEU A 28 -6.89 -28.04 21.94
N MET A 29 -5.78 -28.11 21.19
CA MET A 29 -4.43 -28.09 21.73
C MET A 29 -4.12 -26.78 22.45
N ILE A 30 -4.47 -25.64 21.85
CA ILE A 30 -4.33 -24.32 22.47
C ILE A 30 -5.15 -24.24 23.77
N ALA A 31 -6.38 -24.77 23.75
CA ALA A 31 -7.21 -24.81 24.93
C ALA A 31 -6.62 -25.73 26.02
N TYR A 32 -6.02 -26.86 25.65
CA TYR A 32 -5.37 -27.77 26.59
C TYR A 32 -4.18 -27.12 27.30
N HIS A 33 -3.32 -26.42 26.56
CA HIS A 33 -2.14 -25.77 27.14
C HIS A 33 -2.49 -24.56 28.01
N ASN A 34 -3.55 -23.82 27.66
CA ASN A 34 -3.89 -22.56 28.33
C ASN A 34 -4.99 -22.69 29.40
N TYR A 35 -5.55 -23.89 29.60
CA TYR A 35 -6.60 -24.09 30.60
C TYR A 35 -6.02 -24.11 32.00
N ASP A 36 -6.61 -23.29 32.87
CA ASP A 36 -6.26 -23.20 34.28
C ASP A 36 -7.56 -23.31 35.10
N GLU A 37 -7.67 -24.38 35.87
CA GLU A 37 -8.85 -24.68 36.70
C GLU A 37 -9.05 -23.62 37.81
N SER A 38 -7.98 -22.96 38.24
CA SER A 38 -8.05 -21.91 39.27
C SER A 38 -8.63 -20.59 38.76
N LYS A 39 -8.56 -20.34 37.44
CA LYS A 39 -8.95 -19.07 36.81
C LYS A 39 -10.31 -19.11 36.13
N SER A 40 -10.87 -20.30 35.91
CA SER A 40 -12.08 -20.48 35.11
C SER A 40 -13.21 -21.10 35.93
N ASN A 41 -14.31 -20.36 36.10
CA ASN A 41 -15.57 -20.89 36.63
C ASN A 41 -16.30 -21.83 35.64
N LYS A 42 -15.72 -22.05 34.44
CA LYS A 42 -16.24 -22.97 33.43
C LYS A 42 -15.35 -24.21 33.34
N GLY A 43 -15.97 -25.38 33.25
CA GLY A 43 -15.26 -26.64 33.03
C GLY A 43 -14.51 -26.65 31.69
N PHE A 44 -13.44 -27.45 31.62
CA PHE A 44 -12.56 -27.59 30.45
C PHE A 44 -13.32 -27.77 29.14
N SER A 45 -14.38 -28.59 29.13
CA SER A 45 -15.20 -28.83 27.93
C SER A 45 -15.76 -27.55 27.31
N SER A 46 -16.21 -26.59 28.12
CA SER A 46 -16.70 -25.29 27.65
C SER A 46 -15.58 -24.40 27.13
N PHE A 47 -14.42 -24.43 27.78
CA PHE A 47 -13.23 -23.67 27.38
C PHE A 47 -12.65 -24.20 26.06
N ALA A 48 -12.49 -25.51 25.95
CA ALA A 48 -12.06 -26.19 24.74
C ALA A 48 -13.06 -25.99 23.60
N SER A 49 -14.37 -26.04 23.87
CA SER A 49 -15.39 -25.73 22.88
C SER A 49 -15.28 -24.29 22.36
N TYR A 50 -14.87 -23.33 23.20
CA TYR A 50 -14.62 -21.95 22.79
C TYR A 50 -13.36 -21.85 21.93
N GLY A 51 -12.24 -22.44 22.35
CA GLY A 51 -10.98 -22.44 21.59
C GLY A 51 -11.12 -23.07 20.21
N ILE A 52 -11.81 -24.21 20.12
CA ILE A 52 -12.13 -24.87 18.84
C ILE A 52 -12.94 -23.95 17.94
N ARG A 53 -14.02 -23.35 18.45
CA ARG A 53 -14.88 -22.45 17.66
C ARG A 53 -14.13 -21.23 17.18
N ASN A 54 -13.28 -20.64 18.02
CA ASN A 54 -12.51 -19.45 17.67
C ASN A 54 -11.56 -19.73 16.48
N ASN A 55 -10.85 -20.86 16.52
CA ASN A 55 -9.96 -21.24 15.42
C ASN A 55 -10.72 -21.63 14.15
N LEU A 56 -11.86 -22.31 14.27
CA LEU A 56 -12.71 -22.58 13.12
C LEU A 56 -13.25 -21.30 12.47
N LEU A 57 -13.64 -20.30 13.27
CA LEU A 57 -14.06 -19.00 12.74
C LEU A 57 -12.91 -18.25 12.07
N SER A 58 -11.70 -18.30 12.65
CA SER A 58 -10.49 -17.73 12.04
C SER A 58 -10.15 -18.39 10.69
N LEU A 59 -10.36 -19.70 10.57
CA LEU A 59 -10.18 -20.40 9.30
C LEU A 59 -11.16 -19.91 8.25
N ILE A 60 -12.43 -19.79 8.62
CA ILE A 60 -13.49 -19.35 7.72
C ILE A 60 -13.20 -17.95 7.20
N ASP A 61 -12.78 -17.05 8.09
CA ASP A 61 -12.46 -15.69 7.68
C ASP A 61 -11.19 -15.64 6.82
N SER A 62 -10.10 -16.30 7.24
CA SER A 62 -8.82 -16.30 6.50
C SER A 62 -8.89 -16.98 5.12
N LYS A 63 -9.65 -18.07 4.96
CA LYS A 63 -9.75 -18.77 3.66
C LYS A 63 -10.90 -18.31 2.77
N GLN A 64 -11.92 -17.59 3.28
CA GLN A 64 -12.80 -16.79 2.40
C GLN A 64 -11.99 -15.66 1.74
N ASN A 65 -11.02 -15.11 2.47
CA ASN A 65 -10.06 -14.14 1.96
C ASN A 65 -9.04 -14.71 0.95
N GLU A 66 -8.86 -16.03 0.82
CA GLU A 66 -7.97 -16.62 -0.21
C GLU A 66 -8.57 -16.53 -1.63
N SER A 67 -9.91 -16.62 -1.74
CA SER A 67 -10.59 -16.37 -3.03
C SER A 67 -10.71 -14.88 -3.35
N ASP A 68 -10.54 -14.01 -2.36
CA ASP A 68 -10.47 -12.58 -2.56
C ASP A 68 -9.03 -12.19 -2.93
N ILE A 69 -8.85 -11.55 -4.07
CA ILE A 69 -7.54 -11.02 -4.51
C ILE A 69 -6.99 -9.99 -3.49
N ILE A 70 -7.86 -9.44 -2.64
CA ILE A 70 -7.54 -8.43 -1.62
C ILE A 70 -8.01 -8.95 -0.26
N SER A 71 -7.09 -9.11 0.68
CA SER A 71 -7.41 -9.51 2.05
C SER A 71 -8.32 -8.49 2.73
N LYS A 72 -9.46 -8.94 3.28
CA LYS A 72 -10.37 -8.09 4.05
C LYS A 72 -10.07 -8.20 5.55
N PRO A 73 -10.15 -7.10 6.31
CA PRO A 73 -9.96 -7.15 7.75
C PRO A 73 -11.15 -7.83 8.45
N ILE A 74 -10.85 -8.61 9.48
CA ILE A 74 -11.83 -9.18 10.43
C ILE A 74 -12.70 -8.04 10.97
N ASN A 75 -14.03 -8.13 10.76
CA ASN A 75 -15.08 -7.17 11.20
C ASN A 75 -15.42 -5.96 10.32
N LYS A 76 -15.25 -6.03 9.00
CA LYS A 76 -15.97 -5.09 8.11
C LYS A 76 -16.99 -5.86 7.28
N GLU A 77 -18.26 -5.79 7.70
CA GLU A 77 -19.38 -5.99 6.79
C GLU A 77 -19.22 -4.94 5.69
N THR A 78 -18.77 -5.34 4.51
CA THR A 78 -18.71 -4.42 3.39
C THR A 78 -20.13 -4.24 2.89
N GLU A 79 -20.75 -3.10 3.19
CA GLU A 79 -22.03 -2.66 2.60
C GLU A 79 -21.92 -2.43 1.08
N HIS A 80 -20.73 -2.56 0.50
CA HIS A 80 -20.50 -2.36 -0.92
C HIS A 80 -20.75 -3.64 -1.71
N PRO A 81 -21.47 -3.57 -2.84
CA PRO A 81 -21.64 -4.70 -3.73
C PRO A 81 -20.27 -5.17 -4.21
N THR A 82 -20.00 -6.45 -4.01
CA THR A 82 -18.85 -7.13 -4.63
C THR A 82 -19.08 -7.14 -6.13
N ALA A 83 -18.21 -6.49 -6.89
CA ALA A 83 -18.19 -6.66 -8.35
C ALA A 83 -17.85 -8.13 -8.66
N TYR A 84 -18.66 -8.79 -9.48
CA TYR A 84 -18.32 -10.10 -10.02
C TYR A 84 -17.13 -9.94 -10.96
N VAL A 85 -16.03 -10.61 -10.63
CA VAL A 85 -14.74 -10.49 -11.30
C VAL A 85 -14.71 -11.38 -12.55
N PHE A 86 -14.65 -10.73 -13.72
CA PHE A 86 -14.06 -11.12 -15.02
C PHE A 86 -14.49 -12.40 -15.76
N SER A 87 -15.17 -13.38 -15.17
CA SER A 87 -15.50 -14.63 -15.89
C SER A 87 -16.59 -14.50 -16.97
N ASN A 88 -17.13 -13.30 -17.19
CA ASN A 88 -18.24 -13.04 -18.12
C ASN A 88 -17.85 -12.13 -19.30
N TRP A 89 -16.59 -11.73 -19.41
CA TRP A 89 -16.10 -10.90 -20.53
C TRP A 89 -15.28 -11.69 -21.57
N ASP A 90 -15.01 -12.99 -21.34
CA ASP A 90 -14.54 -13.88 -22.40
C ASP A 90 -15.70 -14.10 -23.40
N SER A 91 -15.95 -13.09 -24.22
CA SER A 91 -16.68 -13.25 -25.47
C SER A 91 -15.68 -13.89 -26.42
N ASP A 92 -15.89 -15.17 -26.74
CA ASP A 92 -15.07 -15.97 -27.66
C ASP A 92 -14.86 -15.32 -29.05
N ASP A 93 -15.58 -14.22 -29.35
CA ASP A 93 -15.59 -13.49 -30.61
C ASP A 93 -14.76 -12.20 -30.62
N ALA A 94 -14.07 -11.83 -29.54
CA ALA A 94 -13.29 -10.58 -29.46
C ALA A 94 -11.78 -10.83 -29.32
N ASP A 95 -11.00 -10.35 -30.31
CA ASP A 95 -9.52 -10.40 -30.32
C ASP A 95 -8.84 -9.48 -29.27
N TYR A 96 -9.62 -8.78 -28.45
CA TYR A 96 -9.11 -7.83 -27.45
C TYR A 96 -9.12 -8.45 -26.07
N LYS A 97 -7.93 -8.63 -25.49
CA LYS A 97 -7.81 -9.06 -24.10
C LYS A 97 -8.16 -7.90 -23.18
N PHE A 98 -8.76 -8.22 -22.03
CA PHE A 98 -9.06 -7.23 -21.00
C PHE A 98 -7.81 -6.46 -20.55
N GLU A 99 -6.65 -7.14 -20.53
CA GLU A 99 -5.35 -6.54 -20.26
C GLU A 99 -4.98 -5.44 -21.26
N ASP A 100 -5.40 -5.54 -22.51
CA ASP A 100 -5.10 -4.57 -23.57
C ASP A 100 -5.95 -3.29 -23.43
N MET A 101 -6.96 -3.29 -22.56
CA MET A 101 -7.79 -2.13 -22.24
C MET A 101 -7.14 -1.21 -21.19
N PHE A 102 -6.15 -1.73 -20.43
CA PHE A 102 -5.38 -0.91 -19.50
C PHE A 102 -4.19 -0.31 -20.23
N GLU A 103 -4.30 0.98 -20.56
CA GLU A 103 -3.12 1.77 -20.84
C GLU A 103 -2.42 2.04 -19.50
N ALA A 104 -1.17 1.59 -19.36
CA ALA A 104 -0.36 2.03 -18.23
C ALA A 104 -0.35 3.56 -18.27
N SER A 105 -0.89 4.20 -17.22
CA SER A 105 -0.77 5.64 -17.08
C SER A 105 0.69 5.96 -16.80
N GLU A 106 1.51 5.95 -17.85
CA GLU A 106 2.78 6.63 -17.79
C GLU A 106 2.44 8.08 -17.46
N PRO A 107 3.00 8.65 -16.38
CA PRO A 107 2.78 10.06 -16.10
C PRO A 107 3.30 10.82 -17.31
N GLU A 108 2.37 11.36 -18.10
CA GLU A 108 2.67 12.30 -19.17
C GLU A 108 3.63 13.35 -18.62
N PRO A 109 4.66 13.75 -19.39
CA PRO A 109 5.59 14.74 -18.92
C PRO A 109 4.77 16.00 -18.64
N ASP A 110 4.71 16.41 -17.38
CA ASP A 110 4.00 17.64 -17.05
C ASP A 110 4.76 18.77 -17.75
N ASP A 111 4.18 19.32 -18.82
CA ASP A 111 4.71 20.47 -19.55
C ASP A 111 5.10 21.63 -18.60
N ASN A 112 4.50 21.68 -17.41
CA ASN A 112 4.82 22.66 -16.38
C ASN A 112 6.15 22.39 -15.69
N ASP A 113 6.54 21.13 -15.50
CA ASP A 113 7.83 20.75 -14.91
C ASP A 113 8.99 21.21 -15.80
N GLU A 114 8.86 21.01 -17.11
CA GLU A 114 9.90 21.43 -18.06
C GLU A 114 10.06 22.95 -18.10
N LYS A 115 8.93 23.69 -18.12
CA LYS A 115 8.93 25.16 -18.05
C LYS A 115 9.51 25.67 -16.74
N LEU A 116 9.20 25.02 -15.63
CA LEU A 116 9.74 25.37 -14.31
C LEU A 116 11.25 25.13 -14.24
N ILE A 117 11.73 24.01 -14.79
CA ILE A 117 13.16 23.69 -14.86
C ILE A 117 13.92 24.72 -15.69
N GLN A 118 13.40 25.10 -16.85
CA GLN A 118 14.01 26.13 -17.70
C GLN A 118 14.09 27.47 -16.96
N LEU A 119 12.99 27.88 -16.32
CA LEU A 119 12.91 29.12 -15.56
C LEU A 119 13.92 29.16 -14.40
N ILE A 120 14.10 28.05 -13.67
CA ILE A 120 15.10 27.92 -12.61
C ILE A 120 16.53 28.04 -13.17
N LYS A 121 16.82 27.38 -14.29
CA LYS A 121 18.14 27.42 -14.96
C LYS A 121 18.47 28.83 -15.45
N ASP A 122 17.50 29.56 -15.98
CA ASP A 122 17.68 30.93 -16.47
C ASP A 122 18.03 31.92 -15.34
N HIS A 123 17.43 31.74 -14.17
CA HIS A 123 17.61 32.65 -13.03
C HIS A 123 18.85 32.35 -12.18
N LEU A 124 19.31 31.10 -12.17
CA LEU A 124 20.49 30.68 -11.43
C LEU A 124 21.74 30.74 -12.31
N LYS A 125 22.55 31.79 -12.14
CA LYS A 125 23.81 32.03 -12.87
C LYS A 125 24.84 30.88 -12.85
N LYS A 126 24.68 29.87 -11.99
CA LYS A 126 25.58 28.71 -11.90
C LYS A 126 24.81 27.41 -12.18
N PRO A 127 25.15 26.68 -13.27
CA PRO A 127 24.40 25.49 -13.69
C PRO A 127 24.43 24.39 -12.61
N ASN A 128 25.59 24.17 -11.98
CA ASN A 128 25.74 23.14 -10.95
C ASN A 128 24.85 23.34 -9.72
N TRP A 129 24.45 24.59 -9.42
CA TRP A 129 23.60 24.89 -8.26
C TRP A 129 22.12 24.83 -8.61
N ALA A 130 21.76 25.11 -9.87
CA ALA A 130 20.42 24.86 -10.38
C ALA A 130 20.09 23.37 -10.33
N ASP A 131 21.05 22.52 -10.72
CA ASP A 131 20.89 21.07 -10.65
C ASP A 131 20.66 20.57 -9.21
N VAL A 132 21.34 21.14 -8.22
CA VAL A 132 21.12 20.80 -6.80
C VAL A 132 19.68 21.12 -6.36
N VAL A 133 19.15 22.26 -6.78
CA VAL A 133 17.76 22.66 -6.49
C VAL A 133 16.77 21.72 -7.20
N ILE A 134 16.99 21.42 -8.48
CA ILE A 134 16.16 20.50 -9.28
C ILE A 134 16.15 19.09 -8.66
N LEU A 135 17.32 18.55 -8.32
CA LEU A 135 17.48 17.22 -7.73
C LEU A 135 16.85 17.12 -6.33
N HIS A 136 16.95 18.19 -5.53
CA HIS A 136 16.38 18.20 -4.19
C HIS A 136 14.86 18.41 -4.18
N LEU A 137 14.31 19.13 -5.17
CA LEU A 137 12.88 19.29 -5.34
C LEU A 137 12.24 18.10 -6.07
N GLY A 138 13.01 17.36 -6.87
CA GLY A 138 12.53 16.23 -7.65
C GLY A 138 11.73 16.65 -8.88
N LEU A 139 12.19 17.66 -9.62
CA LEU A 139 11.51 18.17 -10.80
C LEU A 139 11.89 17.38 -12.06
N GLY A 140 10.97 17.22 -13.02
CA GLY A 140 11.27 16.69 -14.36
C GLY A 140 11.51 15.18 -14.37
N ARG A 141 10.57 14.43 -13.78
CA ARG A 141 10.62 12.96 -13.64
C ARG A 141 11.80 12.43 -12.82
N GLN A 142 12.50 13.30 -12.09
CA GLN A 142 13.55 12.87 -11.17
C GLN A 142 12.99 12.65 -9.78
N ASN A 143 13.27 11.49 -9.18
CA ASN A 143 12.93 11.24 -7.78
C ASN A 143 13.63 12.25 -6.88
N LYS A 144 12.88 12.81 -5.92
CA LYS A 144 13.42 13.69 -4.88
C LYS A 144 14.61 13.04 -4.18
N LEU A 145 15.80 13.64 -4.33
CA LEU A 145 17.01 13.14 -3.67
C LEU A 145 17.23 13.78 -2.30
N ARG A 146 17.75 12.98 -1.37
CA ARG A 146 18.21 13.46 -0.07
C ARG A 146 19.48 14.30 -0.26
N LEU A 147 19.65 15.35 0.55
CA LEU A 147 20.83 16.23 0.51
C LEU A 147 22.15 15.45 0.62
N ARG A 148 22.17 14.35 1.38
CA ARG A 148 23.32 13.44 1.51
C ARG A 148 23.72 12.81 0.18
N THR A 149 22.75 12.25 -0.56
CA THR A 149 22.99 11.62 -1.87
C THR A 149 23.48 12.64 -2.90
N ILE A 150 22.94 13.86 -2.85
CA ILE A 150 23.41 14.97 -3.69
C ILE A 150 24.85 15.37 -3.31
N ALA A 151 25.15 15.46 -2.01
CA ALA A 151 26.49 15.76 -1.50
C ALA A 151 27.54 14.73 -1.94
N GLU A 152 27.20 13.45 -1.92
CA GLU A 152 28.04 12.36 -2.44
C GLU A 152 28.33 12.55 -3.94
N LYS A 153 27.32 12.93 -4.74
CA LYS A 153 27.47 13.18 -6.19
C LYS A 153 28.40 14.36 -6.52
N TYR A 154 28.38 15.41 -5.70
CA TYR A 154 29.20 16.62 -5.91
C TYR A 154 30.48 16.65 -5.07
N ASN A 155 30.80 15.57 -4.36
CA ASN A 155 31.96 15.45 -3.46
C ASN A 155 32.09 16.62 -2.46
N VAL A 156 30.98 16.99 -1.82
CA VAL A 156 30.89 18.07 -0.85
C VAL A 156 30.12 17.61 0.39
N THR A 157 30.19 18.35 1.50
CA THR A 157 29.44 17.98 2.71
C THR A 157 27.95 18.23 2.54
N SER A 158 27.11 17.39 3.16
CA SER A 158 25.64 17.57 3.16
C SER A 158 25.22 18.93 3.72
N SER A 159 25.95 19.45 4.71
CA SER A 159 25.74 20.79 5.25
C SER A 159 26.03 21.87 4.21
N ARG A 160 27.10 21.72 3.43
CA ARG A 160 27.44 22.67 2.37
C ARG A 160 26.39 22.69 1.26
N ILE A 161 25.86 21.53 0.88
CA ILE A 161 24.76 21.44 -0.10
C ILE A 161 23.48 22.08 0.43
N GLY A 162 23.14 21.88 1.71
CA GLY A 162 22.02 22.57 2.36
C GLY A 162 22.16 24.10 2.29
N GLN A 163 23.32 24.65 2.67
CA GLN A 163 23.58 26.09 2.56
C GLN A 163 23.46 26.61 1.13
N ILE A 164 23.92 25.84 0.13
CA ILE A 164 23.78 26.21 -1.28
C ILE A 164 22.31 26.20 -1.68
N PHE A 165 21.54 25.19 -1.26
CA PHE A 165 20.11 25.11 -1.53
C PHE A 165 19.37 26.32 -0.94
N ASP A 166 19.51 26.57 0.37
CA ASP A 166 18.81 27.66 1.07
C ASP A 166 19.13 29.03 0.46
N LYS A 167 20.41 29.29 0.19
CA LYS A 167 20.86 30.55 -0.42
C LYS A 167 20.27 30.75 -1.82
N ASN A 168 20.11 29.70 -2.60
CA ASN A 168 19.54 29.82 -3.94
C ASN A 168 18.02 29.91 -3.90
N ILE A 169 17.34 29.23 -2.97
CA ILE A 169 15.90 29.41 -2.73
C ILE A 169 15.59 30.84 -2.30
N GLU A 170 16.34 31.38 -1.34
CA GLU A 170 16.19 32.76 -0.88
C GLU A 170 16.36 33.76 -2.05
N ARG A 171 17.33 33.50 -2.94
CA ARG A 171 17.53 34.32 -4.16
C ARG A 171 16.38 34.22 -5.15
N LEU A 172 15.80 33.04 -5.33
CA LEU A 172 14.65 32.84 -6.21
C LEU A 172 13.40 33.52 -5.63
N GLN A 173 13.21 33.45 -4.32
CA GLN A 173 12.11 34.13 -3.61
C GLN A 173 12.25 35.65 -3.62
N ASN A 174 13.47 36.18 -3.51
CA ASN A 174 13.72 37.62 -3.55
C ASN A 174 13.65 38.22 -4.96
N ASN A 175 13.45 37.40 -6.00
CA ASN A 175 13.33 37.88 -7.38
C ASN A 175 11.86 38.01 -7.81
N PRO A 176 11.33 39.23 -8.00
CA PRO A 176 9.94 39.43 -8.37
C PRO A 176 9.59 38.89 -9.77
N GLU A 177 10.52 38.95 -10.73
CA GLU A 177 10.32 38.42 -12.09
C GLU A 177 10.11 36.90 -12.10
N PHE A 178 10.91 36.21 -11.28
CA PHE A 178 10.78 34.76 -11.07
C PHE A 178 9.39 34.41 -10.53
N LEU A 179 8.92 35.13 -9.49
CA LEU A 179 7.62 34.88 -8.86
C LEU A 179 6.44 35.16 -9.78
N ILE A 180 6.53 36.20 -10.62
CA ILE A 180 5.49 36.53 -11.60
C ILE A 180 5.35 35.40 -12.62
N ARG A 181 6.46 34.92 -13.19
CA ARG A 181 6.46 33.82 -14.15
C ARG A 181 6.06 32.48 -13.52
N LEU A 182 6.51 32.21 -12.30
CA LEU A 182 6.09 31.04 -11.54
C LEU A 182 4.57 30.99 -11.39
N ARG A 183 3.96 32.12 -11.03
CA ARG A 183 2.50 32.24 -10.90
C ARG A 183 1.78 32.00 -12.23
N GLN A 184 2.39 32.32 -13.38
CA GLN A 184 1.80 32.06 -14.69
C GLN A 184 1.79 30.56 -15.02
N ILE A 185 2.81 29.81 -14.60
CA ILE A 185 2.91 28.36 -14.79
C ILE A 185 1.89 27.63 -13.90
N THR A 186 1.69 28.09 -12.66
CA THR A 186 0.80 27.40 -11.69
C THR A 186 -0.68 27.74 -11.80
N ARG A 187 -1.08 28.69 -12.66
CA ARG A 187 -2.47 29.21 -12.71
C ARG A 187 -3.28 28.67 -13.90
N ARG A 188 -2.97 27.46 -14.37
CA ARG A 188 -3.76 26.73 -15.37
C ARG A 188 -4.56 25.62 -14.73
#